data_AF-A0A1V0QI36-F1
#
_entry.id   AF-A0A1V0QI36-F1
#
_cell.length_a   1.000
_cell.length_b   1.000
_cell.length_c   1.000
_cell.angle_alpha   90.00
_cell.angle_beta   90.00
_cell.angle_gamma   90.00
#
_symmetry.space_group_name_H-M   'P 1'
#
loop_
_entity.id
_entity.type
_entity.pdbx_description
1 polymer ?
#
loop_
_entity_poly.entity_id
_entity_poly.type
_entity_poly.pdbx_seq_one_letter_code
_entity_poly.pdbx_strand_id
1 'polypeptide(L)'
;GEDFDLRLIDYLANEFKKDVGVDLHHDPLALQRLKEAAEKAKIELSSSQQTDINLPYITADASGPKHLNIRLTRAKLESLVERLIEKTIEPCKIAIKDAEIDDVILVGGQTRMPKVQEAVKEFFGKEARKDVNPDEAV
;
A
#
# COMPACT_ATOMS: atom_id res chain seq x y z
N GLY A 1 7.56 -1.99 1.65
CA GLY A 1 6.79 -0.73 1.66
C GLY A 1 6.61 -0.23 0.25
N GLU A 2 7.73 0.02 -0.43
CA GLU A 2 7.73 0.54 -1.80
C GLU A 2 6.94 -0.32 -2.80
N ASP A 3 6.99 -1.65 -2.72
CA ASP A 3 6.17 -2.51 -3.61
C ASP A 3 4.66 -2.28 -3.46
N PHE A 4 4.20 -1.91 -2.26
CA PHE A 4 2.79 -1.59 -2.01
C PHE A 4 2.45 -0.25 -2.65
N ASP A 5 3.35 0.72 -2.56
CA ASP A 5 3.21 2.02 -3.20
C ASP A 5 3.18 1.86 -4.72
N LEU A 6 4.07 1.04 -5.29
CA LEU A 6 4.10 0.74 -6.73
C LEU A 6 2.77 0.16 -7.23
N ARG A 7 2.17 -0.80 -6.51
CA ARG A 7 0.84 -1.34 -6.89
C ARG A 7 -0.24 -0.27 -6.92
N LEU A 8 -0.18 0.68 -5.99
CA LEU A 8 -1.14 1.77 -5.96
C LEU A 8 -0.85 2.81 -7.06
N ILE A 9 0.42 3.15 -7.31
CA ILE A 9 0.84 4.04 -8.40
C ILE A 9 0.37 3.50 -9.75
N ASP A 10 0.64 2.21 -10.02
CA ASP A 10 0.22 1.54 -11.25
C ASP A 10 -1.31 1.60 -11.40
N TYR A 11 -2.06 1.36 -10.32
CA TYR A 11 -3.51 1.46 -10.33
C TYR A 11 -3.97 2.88 -10.69
N LEU A 12 -3.46 3.91 -10.00
CA LEU A 12 -3.87 5.30 -10.22
C LEU A 12 -3.52 5.79 -11.63
N ALA A 13 -2.33 5.44 -12.13
CA ALA A 13 -1.92 5.79 -13.49
C ALA A 13 -2.79 5.10 -14.54
N ASN A 14 -3.16 3.83 -14.33
CA ASN A 14 -4.05 3.11 -15.22
C ASN A 14 -5.48 3.67 -15.21
N GLU A 15 -6.03 4.02 -14.05
CA GLU A 15 -7.35 4.68 -13.98
C GLU A 15 -7.33 6.04 -14.66
N PHE A 16 -6.30 6.86 -14.42
CA PHE A 16 -6.15 8.14 -15.10
C PHE A 16 -6.03 7.99 -16.63
N LYS A 17 -5.29 6.97 -17.09
CA LYS A 17 -5.17 6.66 -18.52
C LYS A 17 -6.50 6.22 -19.13
N LYS A 18 -7.35 5.49 -18.40
CA LYS A 18 -8.70 5.11 -18.87
C LYS A 18 -9.62 6.33 -18.98
N ASP A 19 -9.57 7.23 -18.00
CA ASP A 19 -10.47 8.38 -17.93
C ASP A 19 -10.06 9.52 -18.88
N VAL A 20 -8.76 9.79 -19.00
CA VAL A 20 -8.20 10.96 -19.69
C VAL A 20 -7.47 10.58 -20.98
N GLY A 21 -7.07 9.31 -21.14
CA GLY A 21 -6.31 8.84 -22.30
C GLY A 21 -4.80 9.16 -22.26
N VAL A 22 -4.32 9.79 -21.18
CA VAL A 22 -2.92 10.21 -21.03
C VAL A 22 -2.18 9.27 -20.07
N ASP A 23 -0.99 8.85 -20.47
CA ASP A 23 -0.15 7.95 -19.67
C ASP A 23 0.85 8.74 -18.82
N LEU A 24 0.65 8.74 -17.50
CA LEU A 24 1.48 9.48 -16.54
C LEU A 24 2.89 8.90 -16.37
N HIS A 25 3.16 7.66 -16.82
CA HIS A 25 4.50 7.05 -16.68
C HIS A 25 5.58 7.76 -17.48
N HIS A 26 5.21 8.52 -18.52
CA HIS A 26 6.14 9.26 -19.37
C HIS A 26 6.46 10.66 -18.84
N ASP A 27 5.79 11.12 -17.78
CA ASP A 27 5.99 12.43 -17.16
C ASP A 27 6.64 12.24 -15.78
N PRO A 28 7.97 12.44 -15.65
CA PRO A 28 8.68 12.21 -14.39
C PRO A 28 8.16 13.06 -13.23
N LEU A 29 7.70 14.29 -13.50
CA LEU A 29 7.17 15.19 -12.48
C LEU A 29 5.80 14.72 -12.00
N ALA A 30 4.94 14.29 -12.93
CA ALA A 30 3.65 13.71 -12.58
C ALA A 30 3.82 12.41 -11.77
N LEU A 31 4.76 11.55 -12.17
CA LEU A 31 5.04 10.28 -11.50
C LEU A 31 5.55 10.49 -10.06
N GLN A 32 6.43 11.48 -9.84
CA GLN A 32 6.88 11.83 -8.49
C GLN A 32 5.71 12.27 -7.59
N ARG A 33 4.86 13.17 -8.08
CA ARG A 33 3.67 13.62 -7.33
C ARG A 33 2.69 12.48 -7.07
N LEU A 34 2.54 11.58 -8.04
CA LEU A 34 1.72 10.38 -7.89
C LEU A 34 2.27 9.43 -6.82
N LYS A 35 3.58 9.26 -6.76
CA LYS A 35 4.26 8.45 -5.74
C LYS A 35 4.00 8.99 -4.33
N GLU A 36 4.21 10.30 -4.12
CA GLU A 36 3.97 10.94 -2.82
C GLU A 36 2.50 10.82 -2.39
N ALA A 37 1.56 11.02 -3.32
CA ALA A 37 0.14 10.87 -3.03
C ALA A 37 -0.27 9.42 -2.75
N ALA A 38 0.30 8.45 -3.47
CA ALA A 38 0.04 7.03 -3.25
C ALA A 38 0.54 6.58 -1.86
N GLU A 39 1.76 6.97 -1.49
CA GLU A 39 2.31 6.64 -0.16
C GLU A 39 1.44 7.23 0.95
N LYS A 40 1.05 8.51 0.83
CA LYS A 40 0.17 9.17 1.78
C LYS A 40 -1.18 8.47 1.89
N ALA A 41 -1.80 8.14 0.76
CA ALA A 41 -3.07 7.43 0.73
C ALA A 41 -2.98 6.04 1.38
N LYS A 42 -1.90 5.29 1.12
CA LYS A 42 -1.64 3.98 1.76
C LYS A 42 -1.55 4.11 3.29
N ILE A 43 -0.83 5.12 3.78
CA ILE A 43 -0.68 5.38 5.22
C ILE A 43 -2.05 5.75 5.82
N GLU A 44 -2.80 6.66 5.19
CA GLU A 44 -4.14 7.05 5.65
C GLU A 44 -5.11 5.87 5.69
N LEU A 45 -5.06 4.97 4.70
CA LEU A 45 -5.90 3.78 4.64
C LEU A 45 -5.57 2.74 5.72
N SER A 46 -4.43 2.88 6.39
CA SER A 46 -4.11 2.03 7.55
C SER A 46 -4.96 2.38 8.78
N SER A 47 -5.51 3.60 8.85
CA SER A 47 -6.43 4.03 9.92
C SER A 47 -7.87 4.25 9.40
N SER A 48 -8.03 4.80 8.21
CA SER A 48 -9.31 5.12 7.57
C SER A 48 -9.78 4.02 6.63
N GLN A 49 -11.09 3.94 6.39
CA GLN A 49 -11.69 2.99 5.42
C GLN A 49 -11.61 3.49 3.97
N GLN A 50 -11.39 4.79 3.79
CA GLN A 50 -11.32 5.46 2.50
C GLN A 50 -10.44 6.70 2.58
N THR A 51 -9.92 7.14 1.44
CA THR A 51 -9.19 8.41 1.24
C THR A 51 -9.45 8.95 -0.15
N ASP A 52 -9.34 10.26 -0.32
CA ASP A 52 -9.51 10.95 -1.59
C ASP A 52 -8.15 11.43 -2.10
N ILE A 53 -7.76 10.96 -3.27
CA ILE A 53 -6.51 11.35 -3.93
C ILE A 53 -6.85 12.44 -4.94
N ASN A 54 -6.44 13.67 -4.63
CA ASN A 54 -6.63 14.84 -5.46
C ASN A 54 -5.28 15.44 -5.85
N LEU A 55 -4.94 15.31 -7.14
CA LEU A 55 -3.75 15.90 -7.74
C LEU A 55 -4.16 16.89 -8.83
N PRO A 56 -4.27 18.18 -8.48
CA PRO A 56 -4.61 19.20 -9.46
C PRO A 56 -3.41 19.47 -10.37
N TYR A 57 -3.69 19.77 -11.65
CA TYR A 57 -2.67 20.10 -12.65
C TYR A 57 -1.58 19.03 -12.71
N ILE A 58 -1.99 17.76 -12.76
CA ILE A 58 -1.05 16.62 -12.74
C ILE A 58 -0.29 16.51 -14.07
N THR A 59 -0.96 16.81 -15.17
CA THR A 59 -0.39 16.88 -16.52
C THR A 59 -1.25 17.78 -17.41
N ALA A 60 -0.89 17.97 -18.68
CA ALA A 60 -1.68 18.72 -19.65
C ALA A 60 -1.67 18.03 -21.02
N ASP A 61 -2.77 18.17 -21.77
CA ASP A 61 -2.88 17.72 -23.16
C ASP A 61 -3.32 18.88 -24.08
N ALA A 62 -3.62 18.58 -25.35
CA ALA A 62 -4.09 19.57 -26.31
C ALA A 62 -5.41 20.29 -25.90
N SER A 63 -6.19 19.72 -24.98
CA SER A 63 -7.42 20.31 -24.44
C SER A 63 -7.21 21.12 -23.16
N GLY A 64 -5.99 21.11 -22.60
CA GLY A 64 -5.62 21.90 -21.43
C GLY A 64 -5.14 21.06 -20.24
N PRO A 65 -5.05 21.67 -19.03
CA PRO A 65 -4.58 20.99 -17.83
C PRO A 65 -5.55 19.89 -17.39
N LYS A 66 -4.99 18.83 -16.81
CA LYS A 66 -5.71 17.67 -16.28
C LYS A 66 -5.48 17.50 -14.79
N HIS A 67 -6.46 16.91 -14.13
CA HIS A 67 -6.48 16.68 -12.69
C HIS A 67 -6.79 15.21 -12.45
N LEU A 68 -6.19 14.62 -11.42
CA LEU A 68 -6.53 13.28 -10.96
C LEU A 68 -7.35 13.40 -9.68
N ASN A 69 -8.57 12.87 -9.70
CA ASN A 69 -9.48 12.83 -8.56
C ASN A 69 -10.01 11.40 -8.42
N ILE A 70 -9.45 10.65 -7.48
CA ILE A 70 -9.82 9.24 -7.28
C ILE A 70 -10.13 9.04 -5.80
N ARG A 71 -11.33 8.52 -5.52
CA ARG A 71 -11.68 8.01 -4.20
C ARG A 71 -11.24 6.56 -4.07
N LEU A 72 -10.37 6.29 -3.11
CA LEU A 72 -9.79 4.98 -2.86
C LEU A 72 -10.31 4.39 -1.55
N THR A 73 -10.71 3.13 -1.56
CA THR A 73 -11.14 2.39 -0.36
C THR A 73 -10.03 1.47 0.13
N ARG A 74 -10.04 1.16 1.43
CA ARG A 74 -9.13 0.18 2.03
C ARG A 74 -9.25 -1.18 1.34
N ALA A 75 -10.47 -1.64 1.10
CA ALA A 75 -10.74 -2.90 0.39
C ALA A 75 -10.10 -2.92 -1.01
N LYS A 76 -10.12 -1.78 -1.73
CA LYS A 76 -9.44 -1.67 -3.02
C LYS A 76 -7.93 -1.78 -2.86
N LEU A 77 -7.32 -1.06 -1.92
CA LEU A 77 -5.89 -1.18 -1.63
C LEU A 77 -5.50 -2.62 -1.29
N GLU A 78 -6.25 -3.27 -0.40
CA GLU A 78 -6.03 -4.67 0.00
C GLU A 78 -6.04 -5.59 -1.21
N SER A 79 -7.02 -5.46 -2.11
CA SER A 79 -7.07 -6.25 -3.36
C SER A 79 -5.87 -6.05 -4.29
N LEU A 80 -5.22 -4.88 -4.25
CA LEU A 80 -4.05 -4.57 -5.10
C LEU A 80 -2.76 -5.19 -4.55
N VAL A 81 -2.69 -5.42 -3.23
CA VAL A 81 -1.46 -5.84 -2.53
C VAL A 81 -1.58 -7.22 -1.87
N GLU A 82 -2.73 -7.88 -1.94
CA GLU A 82 -3.00 -9.20 -1.34
C GLU A 82 -1.88 -10.20 -1.64
N ARG A 83 -1.52 -10.34 -2.93
CA ARG A 83 -0.44 -11.24 -3.35
C ARG A 83 0.93 -10.89 -2.76
N LEU A 84 1.20 -9.62 -2.45
CA LEU A 84 2.46 -9.22 -1.79
C LEU A 84 2.45 -9.66 -0.33
N ILE A 85 1.30 -9.57 0.34
CA ILE A 85 1.13 -10.03 1.71
C ILE A 85 1.29 -11.55 1.77
N GLU A 86 0.63 -12.31 0.87
CA GLU A 86 0.78 -13.76 0.79
C GLU A 86 2.25 -14.21 0.62
N LYS A 87 2.99 -13.52 -0.25
CA LYS A 87 4.44 -13.76 -0.45
C LYS A 87 5.26 -13.55 0.82
N THR A 88 4.82 -12.69 1.74
CA THR A 88 5.53 -12.49 3.02
C THR A 88 5.31 -13.63 4.00
N ILE A 89 4.24 -14.42 3.85
CA ILE A 89 3.93 -15.57 4.70
C ILE A 89 4.73 -16.81 4.30
N GLU A 90 5.05 -16.97 3.01
CA GLU A 90 5.80 -18.15 2.52
C GLU A 90 7.17 -18.34 3.22
N PRO A 91 8.02 -17.30 3.38
CA PRO A 91 9.26 -17.43 4.15
C PRO A 91 9.02 -17.82 5.61
N CYS A 92 7.96 -17.31 6.24
CA CYS A 92 7.62 -17.66 7.62
C CYS A 92 7.31 -19.15 7.75
N LYS A 93 6.56 -19.75 6.81
CA LYS A 93 6.29 -21.20 6.76
C LYS A 93 7.56 -22.04 6.73
N ILE A 94 8.55 -21.61 5.95
CA ILE A 94 9.82 -22.31 5.83
C ILE A 94 10.60 -22.21 7.15
N ALA A 95 10.62 -21.03 7.77
CA ALA A 95 11.36 -20.78 9.00
C ALA A 95 10.81 -21.53 10.23
N ILE A 96 9.49 -21.66 10.33
CA ILE A 96 8.85 -22.23 11.55
C ILE A 96 8.55 -23.72 11.48
N LYS A 97 8.98 -24.41 10.41
CA LYS A 97 8.62 -25.80 10.15
C LYS A 97 8.83 -26.74 11.35
N ASP A 98 9.87 -26.48 12.14
CA ASP A 98 10.25 -27.29 13.30
C ASP A 98 10.35 -26.46 14.61
N ALA A 99 9.67 -25.31 14.69
CA ALA A 99 9.79 -24.37 15.81
C ALA A 99 8.44 -24.04 16.46
N GLU A 100 8.42 -23.97 17.79
CA GLU A 100 7.29 -23.41 18.55
C GLU A 100 7.44 -21.89 18.67
N ILE A 101 6.32 -21.17 18.54
CA ILE A 101 6.29 -19.71 18.60
C ILE A 101 5.57 -19.28 19.87
N ASP A 102 6.28 -18.61 20.77
CA ASP A 102 5.70 -18.04 21.99
C ASP A 102 5.01 -16.71 21.72
N ASP A 103 5.74 -15.77 21.11
CA ASP A 103 5.31 -14.40 20.85
C ASP A 103 5.50 -14.02 19.38
N VAL A 104 4.64 -13.11 18.90
CA VAL A 104 4.76 -12.48 17.58
C VAL A 104 5.03 -10.99 17.78
N ILE A 105 6.11 -10.48 17.18
CA ILE A 105 6.48 -9.06 17.23
C ILE A 105 6.50 -8.53 15.80
N LEU A 106 5.86 -7.38 15.59
CA LEU A 106 5.83 -6.70 14.30
C LEU A 106 6.80 -5.52 14.32
N VAL A 107 7.70 -5.46 13.34
CA VAL A 107 8.72 -4.42 13.19
C VAL A 107 8.64 -3.85 11.77
N GLY A 108 8.80 -2.53 11.65
CA GLY A 108 8.74 -1.74 10.41
C GLY A 108 7.35 -1.18 10.11
N GLY A 109 7.29 0.08 9.65
CA GLY A 109 6.04 0.83 9.45
C GLY A 109 5.01 0.16 8.53
N GLN A 110 5.41 -0.67 7.56
CA GLN A 110 4.46 -1.38 6.68
C GLN A 110 3.59 -2.40 7.43
N THR A 111 4.02 -2.86 8.62
CA THR A 111 3.23 -3.75 9.50
C THR A 111 2.06 -3.04 10.18
N ARG A 112 1.95 -1.72 10.06
CA ARG A 112 0.79 -0.93 10.54
C ARG A 112 -0.47 -1.16 9.68
N MET A 113 -0.33 -1.75 8.49
CA MET A 113 -1.47 -2.06 7.63
C MET A 113 -2.34 -3.17 8.28
N PRO A 114 -3.65 -2.95 8.48
CA PRO A 114 -4.54 -3.92 9.12
C PRO A 114 -4.51 -5.32 8.48
N LYS A 115 -4.50 -5.39 7.14
CA LYS A 115 -4.46 -6.67 6.42
C LYS A 115 -3.19 -7.46 6.64
N VAL A 116 -2.05 -6.79 6.85
CA VAL A 116 -0.79 -7.46 7.21
C VAL A 116 -0.90 -8.08 8.60
N GLN A 117 -1.44 -7.34 9.57
CA GLN A 117 -1.64 -7.85 10.94
C GLN A 117 -2.62 -9.01 10.98
N GLU A 118 -3.69 -8.94 10.19
CA GLU A 118 -4.67 -10.03 10.03
C GLU A 118 -4.01 -11.28 9.46
N ALA A 119 -3.27 -11.16 8.35
CA ALA A 119 -2.58 -12.29 7.74
C ALA A 119 -1.56 -12.95 8.68
N VAL A 120 -0.82 -12.15 9.44
CA VAL A 120 0.11 -12.65 10.47
C VAL A 120 -0.66 -13.37 11.58
N LYS A 121 -1.75 -12.79 12.08
CA LYS A 121 -2.59 -13.40 13.13
C LYS A 121 -3.21 -14.72 12.66
N GLU A 122 -3.74 -14.78 11.44
CA GLU A 122 -4.28 -16.02 10.86
C GLU A 122 -3.19 -17.08 10.72
N PHE A 123 -1.99 -16.68 10.27
CA PHE A 123 -0.92 -17.62 10.02
C PHE A 123 -0.32 -18.21 11.31
N PHE A 124 -0.02 -17.38 12.31
CA PHE A 124 0.57 -17.82 13.57
C PHE A 124 -0.45 -18.24 14.63
N GLY A 125 -1.74 -17.97 14.41
CA GLY A 125 -2.82 -18.22 15.38
C GLY A 125 -2.70 -17.39 16.67
N LYS A 126 -1.84 -16.35 16.67
CA LYS A 126 -1.51 -15.52 17.84
C LYS A 126 -1.58 -14.05 17.48
N GLU A 127 -2.04 -13.22 18.43
CA GLU A 127 -1.98 -11.77 18.26
C GLU A 127 -0.55 -11.27 18.41
N ALA A 128 -0.18 -10.30 17.57
CA ALA A 128 1.10 -9.61 17.72
C ALA A 128 1.10 -8.73 18.97
N ARG A 129 2.27 -8.66 19.61
CA ARG A 129 2.54 -7.75 20.73
C ARG A 129 2.39 -6.30 20.29
N LYS A 130 1.78 -5.49 21.16
CA LYS A 130 1.49 -4.07 20.91
C LYS A 130 2.38 -3.13 21.72
N ASP A 131 3.20 -3.68 22.61
CA ASP A 131 4.09 -2.94 23.50
C ASP A 131 5.49 -2.73 22.92
N VAL A 132 5.71 -3.11 21.66
CA VAL A 132 6.93 -2.84 20.89
C VAL A 132 6.63 -1.76 19.87
N ASN A 133 7.45 -0.69 19.84
CA ASN A 133 7.36 0.33 18.80
C ASN A 133 7.97 -0.22 17.49
N PRO A 134 7.19 -0.43 16.42
CA PRO A 134 7.69 -1.05 15.21
C PRO A 134 8.76 -0.22 14.48
N ASP A 135 8.83 1.09 14.71
CA ASP A 135 9.76 1.98 13.99
C ASP A 135 11.10 2.19 14.73
N GLU A 136 11.19 1.79 16.00
CA GLU A 136 12.37 2.04 16.87
C GLU A 136 12.98 0.77 17.48
N ALA A 137 12.41 -0.41 17.18
CA ALA A 137 12.85 -1.67 17.77
C ALA A 137 14.16 -2.23 17.17
N VAL A 138 14.76 -1.54 16.19
CA VAL A 138 15.95 -1.97 15.43
C VAL A 138 17.20 -1.21 15.89
#